data_AF-A0A0F9DQL5-F1
#
_entry.id   AF-A0A0F9DQL5-F1
#
_cell.length_a   1.000
_cell.length_b   1.000
_cell.length_c   1.000
_cell.angle_alpha   90.00
_cell.angle_beta   90.00
_cell.angle_gamma   90.00
#
_symmetry.space_group_name_H-M   'P 1'
#
loop_
_entity.id
_entity.type
_entity.pdbx_description
1 polymer ?
#
loop_
_entity_poly.entity_id
_entity_poly.type
_entity_poly.pdbx_seq_one_letter_code
_entity_poly.pdbx_strand_id
1 'polypeptide(L)'
;MIMTATANTGHRPEPLRIRRTDPVARFNLRVAPAERARVAQELGCALPEAIGQGAVQDACATWCLGPDEWLIHVAEAQAAALVAASA
;
A
#
# COMPACT_ATOMS: atom_id res chain seq x y z
N MET A 1 -11.08 23.06 -47.44
CA MET A 1 -11.82 22.33 -46.38
C MET A 1 -10.97 22.39 -45.13
N ILE A 2 -11.36 23.21 -44.16
CA ILE A 2 -10.57 23.50 -42.96
C ILE A 2 -11.01 22.49 -41.88
N MET A 3 -10.12 21.63 -41.41
CA MET A 3 -10.41 20.76 -40.25
C MET A 3 -10.42 21.63 -38.98
N THR A 4 -11.58 21.76 -38.36
CA THR A 4 -11.76 22.45 -37.09
C THR A 4 -11.20 21.56 -35.97
N ALA A 5 -10.17 22.04 -35.26
CA ALA A 5 -9.66 21.39 -34.07
C ALA A 5 -10.72 21.47 -32.95
N THR A 6 -11.11 20.32 -32.40
CA THR A 6 -12.00 20.23 -31.23
C THR A 6 -11.33 20.92 -30.04
N ALA A 7 -11.99 21.91 -29.45
CA ALA A 7 -11.50 22.64 -28.29
C ALA A 7 -11.25 21.68 -27.12
N ASN A 8 -10.00 21.65 -26.64
CA ASN A 8 -9.62 20.86 -25.47
C ASN A 8 -10.29 21.49 -24.24
N THR A 9 -11.32 20.83 -23.68
CA THR A 9 -12.05 21.33 -22.53
C THR A 9 -11.09 21.34 -21.33
N GLY A 10 -10.65 22.52 -20.92
CA GLY A 10 -9.65 22.69 -19.86
C GLY A 10 -10.09 21.97 -18.57
N HIS A 11 -9.28 21.02 -18.11
CA HIS A 11 -9.44 20.41 -16.79
C HIS A 11 -9.27 21.51 -15.74
N ARG A 12 -10.36 21.96 -15.13
CA ARG A 12 -10.29 22.85 -13.98
C ARG A 12 -9.83 22.00 -12.79
N PRO A 13 -8.66 22.27 -12.18
CA PRO A 13 -8.19 21.44 -11.09
C PRO A 13 -9.23 21.49 -9.96
N GLU A 14 -9.64 20.31 -9.49
CA GLU A 14 -10.46 20.22 -8.28
C GLU A 14 -9.74 20.92 -7.12
N PRO A 15 -10.47 21.56 -6.18
CA PRO A 15 -9.84 22.20 -5.04
C PRO A 15 -9.08 21.16 -4.21
N LEU A 16 -7.85 21.50 -3.81
CA LEU A 16 -7.07 20.70 -2.88
C LEU A 16 -7.86 20.48 -1.59
N ARG A 17 -7.99 19.21 -1.16
CA ARG A 17 -8.65 18.83 0.09
C ARG A 17 -7.74 17.94 0.92
N ILE A 18 -7.62 18.26 2.20
CA ILE A 18 -6.97 17.42 3.20
C ILE A 18 -8.06 16.91 4.13
N ARG A 19 -8.05 15.60 4.41
CA ARG A 19 -8.95 14.97 5.39
C ARG A 19 -8.17 14.09 6.33
N ARG A 20 -8.66 13.98 7.55
CA ARG A 20 -8.17 12.99 8.51
C ARG A 20 -8.66 11.61 8.09
N THR A 21 -7.79 10.63 8.16
CA THR A 21 -8.13 9.21 8.05
C THR A 21 -8.38 8.62 9.44
N ASP A 22 -9.08 7.50 9.50
CA ASP A 22 -9.20 6.73 10.72
C ASP A 22 -7.82 6.22 11.17
N PRO A 23 -7.62 5.96 12.47
CA PRO A 23 -6.42 5.27 12.96
C PRO A 23 -6.24 3.91 12.27
N VAL A 24 -4.99 3.55 12.05
CA VAL A 24 -4.59 2.25 11.49
C VAL A 24 -3.44 1.70 12.30
N ALA A 25 -3.42 0.38 12.48
CA ALA A 25 -2.29 -0.29 13.10
C ALA A 25 -1.12 -0.31 12.11
N ARG A 26 0.08 0.03 12.60
CA ARG A 26 1.30 0.17 11.79
C ARG A 26 2.38 -0.77 12.32
N PHE A 27 2.90 -1.62 11.45
CA PHE A 27 3.94 -2.59 11.78
C PHE A 27 5.16 -2.41 10.88
N ASN A 28 6.35 -2.58 11.47
CA ASN A 28 7.58 -2.75 10.72
C ASN A 28 7.87 -4.25 10.62
N LEU A 29 7.99 -4.76 9.39
CA LEU A 29 8.34 -6.13 9.12
C LEU A 29 9.79 -6.17 8.62
N ARG A 30 10.59 -7.04 9.23
CA ARG A 30 11.93 -7.39 8.76
C ARG A 30 11.97 -8.87 8.43
N VAL A 31 12.29 -9.21 7.19
CA VAL A 31 12.35 -10.60 6.73
C VAL A 31 13.40 -10.75 5.63
N ALA A 32 14.16 -11.83 5.67
CA ALA A 32 15.12 -12.13 4.61
C ALA A 32 14.42 -12.24 3.24
N PRO A 33 15.02 -11.77 2.13
CA PRO A 33 14.37 -11.79 0.81
C PRO A 33 13.88 -13.17 0.38
N ALA A 34 14.59 -14.24 0.78
CA ALA A 34 14.23 -15.63 0.49
C ALA A 34 12.91 -16.06 1.15
N GLU A 35 12.56 -15.47 2.29
CA GLU A 35 11.37 -15.81 3.08
C GLU A 35 10.15 -14.95 2.72
N ARG A 36 10.33 -13.93 1.87
CA ARG A 36 9.29 -12.94 1.52
C ARG A 36 8.01 -13.59 1.03
N ALA A 37 8.09 -14.56 0.12
CA ALA A 37 6.89 -15.20 -0.45
C ALA A 37 6.09 -15.99 0.61
N ARG A 38 6.79 -16.71 1.50
CA ARG A 38 6.16 -17.43 2.61
C ARG A 38 5.47 -16.47 3.58
N VAL A 39 6.16 -15.40 4.00
CA VAL A 39 5.59 -14.40 4.93
C VAL A 39 4.43 -13.63 4.30
N ALA A 40 4.52 -13.28 3.01
CA ALA A 40 3.41 -12.66 2.28
C ALA A 40 2.14 -13.53 2.34
N GLN A 41 2.30 -14.84 2.14
CA GLN A 41 1.21 -15.81 2.23
C GLN A 41 0.66 -15.96 3.65
N GLU A 42 1.52 -16.07 4.66
CA GLU A 42 1.12 -16.22 6.08
C GLU A 42 0.37 -14.99 6.58
N LEU A 43 0.83 -13.79 6.22
CA LEU A 43 0.19 -12.54 6.62
C LEU A 43 -1.05 -12.20 5.78
N GLY A 44 -1.26 -12.86 4.64
CA GLY A 44 -2.30 -12.51 3.67
C GLY A 44 -2.07 -11.14 3.02
N CYS A 45 -0.82 -10.68 2.94
CA CYS A 45 -0.43 -9.36 2.44
C CYS A 45 0.47 -9.49 1.20
N ALA A 46 0.32 -8.59 0.23
CA ALA A 46 1.32 -8.45 -0.82
C ALA A 46 2.59 -7.78 -0.27
N LEU A 47 3.78 -8.29 -0.63
CA LEU A 47 5.07 -7.68 -0.26
C LEU A 47 5.84 -7.26 -1.53
N PRO A 48 5.79 -5.97 -1.94
CA PRO A 48 6.42 -5.48 -3.15
C PRO A 48 7.95 -5.57 -3.09
N GLU A 49 8.59 -5.71 -4.25
CA GLU A 49 10.04 -5.99 -4.38
C GLU A 49 10.88 -4.72 -4.48
N ALA A 50 10.37 -3.69 -5.16
CA ALA A 50 11.15 -2.50 -5.39
C ALA A 50 10.92 -1.48 -4.27
N ILE A 51 12.02 -0.92 -3.76
CA ILE A 51 11.98 0.14 -2.75
C ILE A 51 11.14 1.32 -3.27
N GLY A 52 10.25 1.83 -2.41
CA GLY A 52 9.31 2.89 -2.74
C GLY A 52 8.00 2.41 -3.38
N GLN A 53 7.88 1.13 -3.74
CA GLN A 53 6.60 0.57 -4.16
C GLN A 53 5.69 0.31 -2.97
N GLY A 54 4.40 0.59 -3.18
CA GLY A 54 3.32 0.16 -2.30
C GLY A 54 2.44 -0.87 -2.98
N ALA A 55 1.82 -1.73 -2.18
CA ALA A 55 0.79 -2.66 -2.63
C ALA A 55 -0.38 -2.65 -1.64
N VAL A 56 -1.57 -2.96 -2.14
CA VAL A 56 -2.75 -3.21 -1.31
C VAL A 56 -3.33 -4.55 -1.73
N GLN A 57 -3.49 -5.44 -0.77
CA GLN A 57 -4.19 -6.70 -0.93
C GLN A 57 -5.22 -6.82 0.18
N ASP A 58 -6.49 -6.93 -0.21
CA ASP A 58 -7.64 -6.89 0.71
C ASP A 58 -7.58 -5.69 1.66
N ALA A 59 -7.42 -5.92 2.96
CA ALA A 59 -7.33 -4.90 4.00
C ALA A 59 -5.89 -4.60 4.46
N CYS A 60 -4.88 -5.13 3.75
CA CYS A 60 -3.47 -4.97 4.08
C CYS A 60 -2.76 -4.10 3.03
N ALA A 61 -2.27 -2.94 3.46
CA ALA A 61 -1.44 -2.06 2.65
C ALA A 61 0.02 -2.17 3.09
N THR A 62 0.94 -2.30 2.14
CA THR A 62 2.37 -2.47 2.42
C THR A 62 3.22 -1.52 1.59
N TRP A 63 4.39 -1.15 2.11
CA TRP A 63 5.40 -0.36 1.40
C TRP A 63 6.78 -0.97 1.60
N CYS A 64 7.50 -1.21 0.50
CA CYS A 64 8.88 -1.68 0.54
C CYS A 64 9.81 -0.51 0.87
N LEU A 65 10.49 -0.59 2.00
CA LEU A 65 11.46 0.42 2.47
C LEU A 65 12.90 -0.01 2.23
N GLY A 66 13.15 -1.33 2.14
CA GLY A 66 14.44 -1.93 1.92
C GLY A 66 14.32 -3.37 1.38
N PRO A 67 15.43 -4.00 0.98
CA PRO A 67 15.40 -5.37 0.43
C PRO A 67 14.84 -6.41 1.41
N ASP A 68 14.90 -6.12 2.71
CA ASP A 68 14.43 -6.96 3.81
C ASP A 68 13.43 -6.23 4.73
N GLU A 69 12.88 -5.08 4.32
CA GLU A 69 12.08 -4.22 5.19
C GLU A 69 10.79 -3.69 4.54
N TRP A 70 9.66 -3.87 5.24
CA TRP A 70 8.35 -3.39 4.83
C TRP A 70 7.61 -2.66 5.98
N LEU A 71 6.87 -1.61 5.62
CA LEU A 71 5.85 -1.02 6.48
C LEU A 71 4.49 -1.63 6.13
N ILE A 72 3.74 -2.10 7.13
CA ILE A 72 2.41 -2.70 6.95
C ILE A 72 1.38 -1.85 7.69
N HIS A 73 0.29 -1.50 7.01
CA HIS A 73 -0.93 -0.93 7.60
C HIS A 73 -2.09 -1.89 7.46
N VAL A 74 -2.83 -2.07 8.55
CA VAL A 74 -4.12 -2.77 8.60
C VAL A 74 -5.10 -1.97 9.45
N ALA A 75 -6.40 -2.26 9.35
CA ALA A 75 -7.37 -1.69 10.27
C ALA A 75 -7.01 -2.05 11.72
N GLU A 76 -7.26 -1.15 12.68
CA GLU A 76 -6.98 -1.40 14.11
C GLU A 76 -7.60 -2.72 14.62
N ALA A 77 -8.81 -3.04 14.14
CA ALA A 77 -9.50 -4.28 14.48
C ALA A 77 -8.79 -5.57 13.99
N GLN A 78 -7.88 -5.45 13.01
CA GLN A 78 -7.13 -6.57 12.44
C GLN A 78 -5.72 -6.71 13.02
N ALA A 79 -5.28 -5.75 13.85
CA ALA A 79 -3.93 -5.72 14.42
C ALA A 79 -3.57 -7.01 15.15
N ALA A 80 -4.47 -7.50 16.01
CA ALA A 80 -4.25 -8.73 16.78
C ALA A 80 -4.15 -9.98 15.88
N ALA A 81 -4.94 -10.04 14.81
CA ALA A 81 -4.91 -11.14 13.86
C ALA A 81 -3.58 -11.17 13.09
N LEU A 82 -3.07 -10.01 12.67
CA LEU A 82 -1.78 -9.91 11.98
C LEU A 82 -0.62 -10.34 12.91
N VAL A 83 -0.62 -9.93 14.17
CA VAL A 83 0.38 -10.35 15.16
C VAL A 83 0.32 -11.86 15.38
N ALA A 84 -0.88 -12.43 15.51
CA ALA A 84 -1.05 -13.87 15.68
C ALA A 84 -0.58 -14.68 14.47
N ALA A 85 -0.68 -14.13 13.25
CA ALA A 85 -0.18 -14.77 12.02
C ALA A 85 1.36 -14.78 11.90
N SER A 86 2.06 -13.98 12.73
CA SER A 86 3.52 -13.86 12.71
C SER A 86 4.26 -14.71 13.78
N ALA A 87 3.50 -15.43 14.61
CA ALA A 87 4.01 -16.29 15.69
C ALA A 87 4.24 -17.73 15.21
#